data_AF-A0A6P0RHE6-F1
#
_entry.id   AF-A0A6P0RHE6-F1
#
_cell.length_a   1.000
_cell.length_b   1.000
_cell.length_c   1.000
_cell.angle_alpha   90.00
_cell.angle_beta   90.00
_cell.angle_gamma   90.00
#
_symmetry.space_group_name_H-M   'P 1'
#
loop_
_entity.id
_entity.type
_entity.pdbx_description
1 polymer ?
#
loop_
_entity_poly.entity_id
_entity_poly.type
_entity_poly.pdbx_seq_one_letter_code
_entity_poly.pdbx_strand_id
1 'polypeptide(L)' 'MTDLTKMTIKELKEYISENRNDDDKFSGALAELLKRDSNPVIYSQEMTLEEQERIFMEKITKH' A
#
# COMPACT_ATOMS: atom_id res chain seq x y z
N MET A 1 -17.83 3.58 12.67
CA MET A 1 -16.99 2.94 11.64
C MET A 1 -16.84 3.91 10.49
N THR A 2 -15.61 4.20 10.07
CA THR A 2 -15.33 5.04 8.91
C THR A 2 -15.55 4.22 7.64
N ASP A 3 -16.28 4.77 6.68
CA ASP A 3 -16.56 4.08 5.41
C ASP A 3 -15.45 4.37 4.39
N LEU A 4 -14.46 3.48 4.31
CA LEU A 4 -13.28 3.62 3.46
C LEU A 4 -13.63 3.63 1.96
N THR A 5 -14.75 3.01 1.56
CA THR A 5 -15.16 2.90 0.15
C THR A 5 -15.53 4.25 -0.47
N LYS A 6 -15.88 5.24 0.36
CA LYS A 6 -16.28 6.58 -0.07
C LYS A 6 -15.14 7.60 -0.07
N MET A 7 -14.02 7.29 0.58
CA MET A 7 -12.85 8.16 0.58
C MET A 7 -12.25 8.23 -0.82
N THR A 8 -11.62 9.34 -1.18
CA THR A 8 -10.76 9.46 -2.36
C THR A 8 -9.40 8.81 -2.13
N ILE A 9 -8.61 8.62 -3.19
CA ILE A 9 -7.23 8.12 -3.08
C ILE A 9 -6.38 9.00 -2.14
N LYS A 10 -6.58 10.32 -2.19
CA LYS A 10 -5.85 11.27 -1.32
C LYS A 10 -6.22 11.05 0.15
N GLU A 11 -7.51 10.99 0.45
CA GLU A 11 -8.01 10.79 1.81
C GLU A 11 -7.59 9.43 2.38
N LEU A 12 -7.56 8.38 1.56
CA LEU A 12 -7.03 7.07 1.99
C LEU A 12 -5.54 7.16 2.36
N LYS A 13 -4.72 7.88 1.59
CA LYS A 13 -3.29 8.07 1.90
C LYS A 13 -3.08 8.87 3.17
N GLU A 14 -3.86 9.93 3.37
CA GLU A 14 -3.84 10.73 4.61
C GLU A 14 -4.26 9.87 5.80
N TYR A 15 -5.35 9.12 5.67
CA TYR A 15 -5.83 8.20 6.70
C TYR A 15 -4.81 7.12 7.07
N ILE A 16 -4.13 6.52 6.10
CA ILE A 16 -3.02 5.57 6.32
C ILE A 16 -1.88 6.24 7.09
N SER A 17 -1.53 7.48 6.74
CA SER A 17 -0.45 8.21 7.40
C SER A 17 -0.76 8.56 8.86
N GLU A 18 -2.02 8.93 9.15
CA GLU A 18 -2.48 9.27 10.50
C GLU A 18 -2.63 8.04 11.40
N ASN A 19 -2.92 6.87 10.81
CA ASN A 19 -3.23 5.64 11.54
C ASN A 19 -2.13 4.56 11.38
N ARG A 20 -0.87 4.95 11.17
CA ARG A 20 0.25 4.01 10.97
C ARG A 20 0.47 3.00 12.11
N ASN A 21 0.03 3.32 13.32
CA ASN A 21 0.19 2.47 14.50
C ASN A 21 -1.08 1.69 14.87
N ASP A 22 -2.15 1.82 14.07
CA ASP A 22 -3.42 1.12 14.27
C ASP A 22 -3.58 0.13 13.11
N ASP A 23 -3.18 -1.12 13.35
CA ASP A 23 -3.10 -2.16 12.32
C ASP A 23 -4.41 -2.37 11.57
N ASP A 24 -5.56 -2.32 12.27
CA ASP A 24 -6.87 -2.53 11.66
C ASP A 24 -7.22 -1.39 10.71
N LYS A 25 -6.99 -0.14 11.13
CA LYS A 25 -7.23 1.04 10.30
C LYS A 25 -6.25 1.14 9.15
N PHE A 26 -4.97 0.88 9.41
CA PHE A 26 -3.91 0.90 8.42
C PHE A 26 -4.16 -0.14 7.33
N SER A 27 -4.34 -1.41 7.73
CA SER A 27 -4.55 -2.52 6.80
C SER A 27 -5.85 -2.37 6.01
N GLY A 28 -6.93 -1.92 6.67
CA GLY A 28 -8.22 -1.67 6.01
C GLY A 28 -8.12 -0.60 4.91
N ALA A 29 -7.50 0.55 5.22
CA ALA A 29 -7.36 1.64 4.26
C ALA A 29 -6.35 1.31 3.14
N LEU A 30 -5.28 0.58 3.46
CA LEU A 30 -4.30 0.11 2.47
C LEU A 30 -4.95 -0.89 1.50
N ALA A 31 -5.74 -1.84 2.00
CA ALA A 31 -6.44 -2.81 1.16
C ALA A 31 -7.43 -2.12 0.20
N GLU A 32 -8.17 -1.13 0.69
CA GLU A 32 -9.08 -0.34 -0.14
C GLU A 32 -8.33 0.48 -1.19
N LEU A 33 -7.17 1.07 -0.84
CA LEU A 33 -6.32 1.79 -1.77
C LEU A 33 -5.79 0.87 -2.89
N LEU A 34 -5.33 -0.34 -2.55
CA LEU A 34 -4.79 -1.31 -3.51
C LEU A 34 -5.87 -1.86 -4.46
N LYS A 35 -7.11 -2.06 -4.00
CA LYS A 35 -8.23 -2.50 -4.87
C LYS A 35 -8.53 -1.53 -6.01
N ARG A 36 -8.17 -0.25 -5.84
CA ARG A 36 -8.45 0.82 -6.80
C ARG A 36 -7.31 1.04 -7.79
N ASP A 37 -6.18 0.39 -7.57
CA ASP A 37 -5.11 0.40 -8.55
C ASP A 37 -5.59 -0.37 -9.80
N SER A 38 -5.79 0.36 -10.89
CA SER A 38 -6.23 -0.22 -12.16
C SER A 38 -5.13 -0.99 -12.87
N ASN A 39 -3.87 -0.85 -12.44
CA ASN A 39 -2.73 -1.54 -13.01
C ASN A 39 -1.72 -1.95 -11.91
N PRO A 40 -2.10 -2.88 -11.02
CA PRO A 40 -1.24 -3.29 -9.93
C PRO A 40 0.01 -3.98 -10.48
N VAL A 41 1.18 -3.60 -9.96
CA VAL A 41 2.41 -4.35 -10.21
C VAL A 41 2.31 -5.67 -9.48
N ILE A 42 2.17 -6.77 -10.22
CA ILE A 42 2.16 -8.12 -9.67
C ILE A 42 3.59 -8.66 -9.74
N TYR A 43 4.20 -8.86 -8.57
CA TYR A 43 5.50 -9.49 -8.46
C TYR A 43 5.36 -11.02 -8.54
N SER A 44 6.25 -11.68 -9.27
CA SER A 44 6.25 -13.15 -9.40
C SER A 44 6.50 -13.81 -8.05
N GLN A 45 5.81 -14.93 -7.79
CA GLN A 45 6.09 -15.77 -6.62
C GLN A 45 7.43 -16.51 -6.71
N GLU A 46 7.97 -16.65 -7.92
CA GLU A 46 9.25 -17.33 -8.17
C GLU A 46 10.46 -16.39 -8.03
N MET A 47 10.22 -15.12 -7.66
CA MET A 47 11.25 -14.10 -7.52
C MET A 47 12.25 -14.45 -6.41
N THR A 48 13.54 -14.29 -6.69
CA THR A 48 14.58 -14.56 -5.70
C THR A 48 14.62 -13.47 -4.62
N LEU A 49 15.22 -13.77 -3.47
CA LEU A 49 15.40 -12.78 -2.40
C LEU A 49 16.20 -11.55 -2.89
N GLU A 50 17.21 -11.76 -3.73
CA GLU A 50 18.05 -10.68 -4.30
C GLU A 50 17.23 -9.74 -5.19
N GLU A 51 16.29 -10.28 -5.98
CA GLU A 51 15.40 -9.48 -6.81
C GLU A 51 14.39 -8.69 -5.97
N GLN A 52 13.88 -9.30 -4.90
CA GLN A 52 13.01 -8.62 -3.93
C GLN A 52 13.76 -7.48 -3.23
N GLU A 53 14.98 -7.73 -2.75
CA GLU A 53 15.84 -6.72 -2.12
C GLU A 53 16.10 -5.53 -3.04
N ARG A 54 16.41 -5.78 -4.33
CA ARG A 54 16.59 -4.70 -5.32
C ARG A 54 15.34 -3.85 -5.45
N ILE A 55 14.15 -4.46 -5.55
CA ILE A 55 12.87 -3.74 -5.64
C ILE A 55 12.63 -2.90 -4.39
N PHE A 56 12.85 -3.46 -3.20
CA PHE A 56 12.70 -2.73 -1.94
C PHE A 56 13.64 -1.54 -1.87
N MET A 57 14.92 -1.75 -2.20
CA MET A 57 15.92 -0.68 -2.20
C MET A 57 15.56 0.42 -3.20
N GLU A 58 15.12 0.08 -4.41
CA GLU A 58 14.67 1.07 -5.40
C GLU A 58 13.50 1.91 -4.90
N LYS A 59 12.54 1.31 -4.18
CA LYS A 59 11.36 2.03 -3.67
C LYS A 59 11.66 2.87 -2.44
N ILE A 60 12.61 2.45 -1.61
CA ILE A 60 13.01 3.17 -0.38
C ILE A 60 13.98 4.31 -0.71
N THR A 61 14.88 4.15 -1.66
CA THR A 61 15.93 5.15 -1.98
C THR A 61 15.51 6.24 -2.97
N LYS A 62 14.42 6.04 -3.74
CA LYS A 62 13.91 7.07 -4.68
C LYS A 62 13.10 8.21 -4.03
N HIS A 63 13.15 8.34 -2.70
CA HIS A 63 12.44 9.37 -1.95
C HIS A 63 13.39 10.40 -1.33
#